data_AF-X1IX44-F1
#
_entry.id   AF-X1IX44-F1
#
_cell.length_a   1.000
_cell.length_b   1.000
_cell.length_c   1.000
_cell.angle_alpha   90.00
_cell.angle_beta   90.00
_cell.angle_gamma   90.00
#
_symmetry.space_group_name_H-M   'P 1'
#
loop_
_entity.id
_entity.type
_entity.pdbx_description
1 polymer ?
#
loop_
_entity_poly.entity_id
_entity_poly.type
_entity_poly.pdbx_seq_one_letter_code
_entity_poly.pdbx_strand_id
1 'polypeptide(L)'
;KKNLERLSRLGEAVVDSQGGLDKVEPQQFVEETGKAGLVKLYHLATPEILAKMGAGDKVYLKVDGSNLIAENAQEEFLGRVELGHGQRLLKLMEGGNKYSAAIVSSVEGMVTVIVREVYQDPAQVGRPSFPAKEFKSPRPYITDKVRREIEEYEEGEEELGYTIVGGGELELTPEDTAKLDDKDYNEDNNEE
;
A
#
# COMPACT_ATOMS: atom_id res chain seq x y z
N LYS A 1 -1.05 25.32 0.31
CA LYS A 1 -2.35 25.97 0.00
C LYS A 1 -3.57 25.13 0.38
N LYS A 2 -3.51 23.79 0.40
CA LYS A 2 -4.64 22.90 0.75
C LYS A 2 -5.26 23.10 2.14
N ASN A 3 -4.48 23.59 3.10
CA ASN A 3 -4.98 23.84 4.46
C ASN A 3 -5.88 25.08 4.57
N LEU A 4 -5.72 26.05 3.64
CA LEU A 4 -6.48 27.31 3.66
C LEU A 4 -7.94 27.11 3.21
N GLU A 5 -8.20 26.22 2.26
CA GLU A 5 -9.56 25.92 1.78
C GLU A 5 -10.40 25.14 2.81
N ARG A 6 -9.74 24.40 3.72
CA ARG A 6 -10.41 23.76 4.86
C ARG A 6 -10.79 24.81 5.90
N LEU A 7 -9.85 25.71 6.22
CA LEU A 7 -10.08 26.81 7.17
C LEU A 7 -11.18 27.77 6.70
N SER A 8 -11.31 28.03 5.39
CA SER A 8 -12.38 28.90 4.87
C SER A 8 -13.78 28.29 4.93
N ARG A 9 -13.88 26.96 5.05
CA ARG A 9 -15.15 26.23 5.24
C ARG A 9 -15.50 26.04 6.71
N LEU A 10 -14.52 26.19 7.61
CA LEU A 10 -14.71 26.31 9.05
C LEU A 10 -15.18 27.76 9.34
N GLY A 11 -16.39 28.11 8.93
CA GLY A 11 -17.03 29.35 9.35
C GLY A 11 -17.07 29.44 10.89
N GLU A 12 -17.07 30.67 11.41
CA GLU A 12 -17.00 31.09 12.81
C GLU A 12 -18.06 30.42 13.72
N ALA A 13 -17.92 29.12 13.94
CA ALA A 13 -18.64 28.38 14.95
C ALA A 13 -17.81 28.49 16.24
N VAL A 14 -18.37 29.19 17.22
CA VAL A 14 -17.84 29.31 18.57
C VAL A 14 -17.46 27.91 19.08
N VAL A 15 -16.15 27.68 19.20
CA VAL A 15 -15.59 26.40 19.64
C VAL A 15 -15.74 26.35 21.14
N ASP A 16 -16.81 25.73 21.62
CA ASP A 16 -16.90 25.29 22.99
C ASP A 16 -15.86 24.16 23.15
N SER A 17 -14.79 24.45 23.89
CA SER A 17 -13.61 23.59 24.04
C SER A 17 -13.87 22.47 25.05
N GLN A 18 -14.84 21.61 24.74
CA GLN A 18 -15.21 20.43 25.51
C GLN A 18 -15.39 19.23 24.55
N GLY A 19 -14.28 18.74 24.02
CA GLY A 19 -14.29 17.53 23.18
C GLY A 19 -12.90 17.30 22.61
N GLY A 20 -12.09 16.51 23.31
CA GLY A 20 -10.73 16.20 22.91
C GLY A 20 -10.72 15.68 21.47
N LEU A 21 -9.91 16.32 20.63
CA LEU A 21 -9.50 15.74 19.36
C LEU A 21 -8.70 14.47 19.69
N ASP A 22 -9.38 13.32 19.68
CA ASP A 22 -8.77 12.00 19.84
C ASP A 22 -7.88 11.71 18.62
N LYS A 23 -6.68 12.30 18.64
CA LYS A 23 -5.64 12.05 17.65
C LYS A 23 -5.15 10.62 17.80
N VAL A 24 -4.96 9.98 16.66
CA VAL A 24 -4.58 8.57 16.61
C VAL A 24 -3.06 8.44 16.76
N GLU A 25 -2.60 7.48 17.56
CA GLU A 25 -1.19 7.17 17.76
C GLU A 25 -0.50 6.79 16.42
N PRO A 26 0.76 7.18 16.17
CA PRO A 26 1.49 6.89 14.93
C PRO A 26 1.55 5.41 14.54
N GLN A 27 1.52 4.51 15.53
CA GLN A 27 1.54 3.06 15.31
C GLN A 27 0.29 2.53 14.58
N GLN A 28 -0.84 3.26 14.60
CA GLN A 28 -2.02 2.87 13.82
C GLN A 28 -1.86 3.06 12.31
N PHE A 29 -0.85 3.79 11.85
CA PHE A 29 -0.61 4.02 10.42
C PHE A 29 0.30 2.97 9.78
N VAL A 30 0.89 2.06 10.56
CA VAL A 30 1.76 1.01 10.03
C VAL A 30 0.88 -0.05 9.36
N GLU A 31 1.04 -0.20 8.06
CA GLU A 31 0.35 -1.23 7.28
C GLU A 31 1.01 -2.59 7.54
N GLU A 32 0.49 -3.33 8.52
CA GLU A 32 0.85 -4.73 8.76
C GLU A 32 0.03 -5.64 7.83
N THR A 33 0.72 -6.43 7.01
CA THR A 33 0.09 -7.32 6.02
C THR A 33 -1.01 -8.16 6.64
N GLY A 34 -2.23 -8.01 6.12
CA GLY A 34 -3.41 -8.79 6.53
C GLY A 34 -4.11 -8.30 7.81
N LYS A 35 -3.50 -7.42 8.60
CA LYS A 35 -4.09 -6.85 9.83
C LYS A 35 -4.56 -5.40 9.69
N ALA A 36 -3.95 -4.64 8.78
CA ALA A 36 -4.39 -3.31 8.44
C ALA A 36 -4.64 -3.19 6.93
N GLY A 37 -5.57 -2.32 6.56
CA GLY A 37 -5.88 -2.03 5.16
C GLY A 37 -6.49 -0.65 4.98
N LEU A 38 -6.25 -0.07 3.80
CA LEU A 38 -6.88 1.17 3.36
C LEU A 38 -8.26 0.86 2.78
N VAL A 39 -9.26 1.59 3.25
CA VAL A 39 -10.65 1.40 2.85
C VAL A 39 -11.27 2.73 2.48
N LYS A 40 -12.03 2.75 1.38
CA LYS A 40 -12.74 3.94 0.92
C LYS A 40 -14.14 3.98 1.52
N LEU A 41 -14.59 5.20 1.84
CA LEU A 41 -15.97 5.46 2.24
C LEU A 41 -16.81 5.90 1.03
N TYR A 42 -18.06 5.44 0.97
CA TYR A 42 -19.07 5.82 -0.01
C TYR A 42 -20.32 6.38 0.69
N HIS A 43 -21.22 7.03 -0.07
CA HIS A 43 -22.36 7.80 0.49
C HIS A 43 -21.91 8.70 1.64
N LEU A 44 -21.02 9.64 1.32
CA LEU A 44 -20.39 10.48 2.33
C LEU A 44 -21.38 11.45 2.97
N ALA A 45 -21.00 11.92 4.15
CA ALA A 45 -21.66 12.98 4.89
C ALA A 45 -21.61 14.33 4.17
N THR A 46 -22.27 15.33 4.75
CA THR A 46 -22.22 16.70 4.24
C THR A 46 -20.78 17.24 4.29
N PRO A 47 -20.41 18.14 3.35
CA PRO A 47 -19.05 18.69 3.30
C PRO A 47 -18.61 19.40 4.59
N GLU A 48 -19.56 19.94 5.35
CA GLU A 48 -19.32 20.59 6.64
C GLU A 48 -18.79 19.61 7.70
N ILE A 49 -19.41 18.42 7.81
CA ILE A 49 -18.96 17.35 8.72
C ILE A 49 -17.58 16.85 8.28
N LEU A 50 -17.41 16.60 6.98
CA LEU A 50 -16.13 16.13 6.43
C LEU A 50 -14.98 17.13 6.60
N ALA A 51 -15.27 18.44 6.58
CA ALA A 51 -14.26 19.48 6.77
C ALA A 51 -13.73 19.54 8.20
N LYS A 52 -14.53 19.09 9.18
CA LYS A 52 -14.08 18.95 10.58
C LYS A 52 -13.02 17.85 10.69
N MET A 53 -13.13 16.81 9.89
CA MET A 53 -12.20 15.67 9.87
C MET A 53 -10.87 16.04 9.19
N GLY A 54 -9.77 15.53 9.74
CA GLY A 54 -8.42 15.64 9.21
C GLY A 54 -7.69 14.29 9.24
N ALA A 55 -6.57 14.22 8.53
CA ALA A 55 -5.71 13.04 8.56
C ALA A 55 -5.23 12.75 9.99
N GLY A 56 -5.43 11.51 10.42
CA GLY A 56 -5.13 11.03 11.77
C GLY A 56 -6.19 11.30 12.82
N ASP A 57 -7.37 11.78 12.43
CA ASP A 57 -8.52 11.76 13.31
C ASP A 57 -9.09 10.35 13.40
N LYS A 58 -9.47 9.95 14.61
CA LYS A 58 -10.05 8.63 14.87
C LYS A 58 -11.44 8.50 14.28
N VAL A 59 -11.71 7.32 13.74
CA VAL A 59 -13.00 6.95 13.16
C VAL A 59 -13.55 5.73 13.91
N TYR A 60 -14.84 5.78 14.20
CA TYR A 60 -15.56 4.70 14.87
C TYR A 60 -16.34 3.90 13.83
N LEU A 61 -16.11 2.59 13.79
CA LEU A 61 -16.82 1.68 12.90
C LEU A 61 -18.02 1.08 13.62
N LYS A 62 -19.20 1.15 13.00
CA LYS A 62 -20.46 0.69 13.59
C LYS A 62 -21.25 -0.14 12.59
N VAL A 63 -21.89 -1.17 13.12
CA VAL A 63 -22.72 -2.09 12.35
C VAL A 63 -24.10 -1.47 12.15
N ASP A 64 -24.52 -1.31 10.90
CA ASP A 64 -25.83 -0.82 10.49
C ASP A 64 -26.49 -1.84 9.56
N GLY A 65 -27.23 -2.79 10.15
CA GLY A 65 -27.82 -3.91 9.43
C GLY A 65 -26.75 -4.75 8.74
N SER A 66 -26.78 -4.77 7.40
CA SER A 66 -25.79 -5.46 6.57
C SER A 66 -24.63 -4.56 6.13
N ASN A 67 -24.54 -3.33 6.63
CA ASN A 67 -23.51 -2.38 6.23
C ASN A 67 -22.61 -2.02 7.42
N LEU A 68 -21.39 -1.62 7.12
CA LEU A 68 -20.47 -1.06 8.10
C LEU A 68 -20.37 0.45 7.83
N ILE A 69 -20.69 1.26 8.83
CA ILE A 69 -20.64 2.72 8.74
C ILE A 69 -19.48 3.27 9.56
N ALA A 70 -19.02 4.44 9.16
CA ALA A 70 -18.00 5.22 9.84
C ALA A 70 -18.63 6.45 10.48
N GLU A 71 -18.39 6.66 11.76
CA GLU A 71 -18.81 7.83 12.55
C GLU A 71 -17.57 8.52 13.16
N ASN A 72 -17.69 9.82 13.48
CA ASN A 72 -16.67 10.53 14.25
C ASN A 72 -16.92 10.42 15.77
N ALA A 73 -16.11 11.11 16.57
CA ALA A 73 -16.23 11.10 18.03
C ALA A 73 -17.55 11.74 18.53
N GLN A 74 -18.18 12.58 17.72
CA GLN A 74 -19.48 13.20 17.99
C GLN A 74 -20.67 12.34 17.50
N GLU A 75 -20.43 11.09 17.10
CA GLU A 75 -21.42 10.19 16.50
C GLU A 75 -22.03 10.75 15.18
N GLU A 76 -21.37 11.72 14.55
CA GLU A 76 -21.76 12.21 13.22
C GLU A 76 -21.32 11.19 12.16
N PHE A 77 -22.26 10.76 11.32
CA PHE A 77 -22.01 9.89 10.20
C PHE A 77 -21.00 10.52 9.23
N LEU A 78 -20.00 9.76 8.79
CA LEU A 78 -18.98 10.17 7.81
C LEU A 78 -19.19 9.50 6.45
N GLY A 79 -19.65 8.25 6.45
CA GLY A 79 -19.85 7.45 5.23
C GLY A 79 -19.99 5.96 5.53
N ARG A 80 -20.24 5.18 4.48
CA ARG A 80 -20.30 3.72 4.51
C ARG A 80 -19.00 3.11 4.00
N VAL A 81 -18.55 2.04 4.64
CA VAL A 81 -17.36 1.26 4.21
C VAL A 81 -17.70 0.43 3.00
N GLU A 82 -16.92 0.53 1.91
CA GLU A 82 -17.17 -0.17 0.64
C GLU A 82 -17.56 -1.65 0.81
N LEU A 83 -18.46 -2.15 -0.05
CA LEU A 83 -19.13 -3.44 0.15
C LEU A 83 -18.14 -4.60 0.33
N GLY A 84 -17.03 -4.62 -0.42
CA GLY A 84 -16.03 -5.68 -0.35
C GLY A 84 -15.38 -5.77 1.03
N HIS A 85 -14.85 -4.66 1.54
CA HIS A 85 -14.26 -4.61 2.87
C HIS A 85 -15.32 -4.66 3.98
N GLY A 86 -16.44 -3.96 3.83
CA GLY A 86 -17.51 -3.88 4.81
C GLY A 86 -18.10 -5.24 5.15
N GLN A 87 -18.51 -6.04 4.15
CA GLN A 87 -19.08 -7.38 4.39
C GLN A 87 -18.10 -8.33 5.07
N ARG A 88 -16.83 -8.25 4.71
CA ARG A 88 -15.78 -9.07 5.32
C ARG A 88 -15.57 -8.68 6.78
N LEU A 89 -15.39 -7.40 7.04
CA LEU A 89 -15.15 -6.88 8.39
C LEU A 89 -16.36 -7.17 9.31
N LEU A 90 -17.59 -7.03 8.81
CA LEU A 90 -18.80 -7.38 9.56
C LEU A 90 -18.75 -8.83 10.10
N LYS A 91 -18.49 -9.80 9.23
CA LYS A 91 -18.40 -11.22 9.62
C LYS A 91 -17.30 -11.48 10.65
N LEU A 92 -16.20 -10.76 10.56
CA LEU A 92 -15.09 -10.89 11.49
C LEU A 92 -15.40 -10.22 12.84
N MET A 93 -16.09 -9.07 12.83
CA MET A 93 -16.60 -8.40 14.03
C MET A 93 -17.65 -9.25 14.76
N GLU A 94 -18.58 -9.86 14.03
CA GLU A 94 -19.51 -10.86 14.56
C GLU A 94 -18.77 -12.05 15.19
N GLY A 95 -17.63 -12.41 14.61
CA GLY A 95 -16.73 -13.43 15.11
C GLY A 95 -15.87 -13.03 16.31
N GLY A 96 -16.01 -11.81 16.84
CA GLY A 96 -15.30 -11.32 18.03
C GLY A 96 -14.09 -10.41 17.75
N ASN A 97 -13.72 -10.21 16.48
CA ASN A 97 -12.59 -9.32 16.15
C ASN A 97 -12.93 -7.86 16.44
N LYS A 98 -11.95 -7.08 16.87
CA LYS A 98 -12.11 -5.64 17.11
C LYS A 98 -11.18 -4.85 16.21
N TYR A 99 -11.68 -3.71 15.78
CA TYR A 99 -11.02 -2.84 14.83
C TYR A 99 -10.90 -1.43 15.36
N SER A 100 -9.82 -0.77 14.98
CA SER A 100 -9.61 0.67 15.11
C SER A 100 -9.53 1.27 13.71
N ALA A 101 -9.98 2.50 13.54
CA ALA A 101 -9.90 3.19 12.26
C ALA A 101 -9.47 4.65 12.44
N ALA A 102 -8.85 5.18 11.39
CA ALA A 102 -8.39 6.56 11.33
C ALA A 102 -8.52 7.12 9.92
N ILE A 103 -8.78 8.43 9.80
CA ILE A 103 -8.78 9.12 8.50
C ILE A 103 -7.34 9.16 7.97
N VAL A 104 -7.15 8.74 6.73
CA VAL A 104 -5.89 8.92 5.99
C VAL A 104 -5.98 10.15 5.10
N SER A 105 -7.10 10.31 4.40
CA SER A 105 -7.32 11.45 3.52
C SER A 105 -8.81 11.75 3.38
N SER A 106 -9.13 13.03 3.23
CA SER A 106 -10.47 13.57 2.99
C SER A 106 -10.39 14.63 1.89
N VAL A 107 -10.26 14.20 0.63
CA VAL A 107 -9.97 15.07 -0.52
C VAL A 107 -11.10 14.96 -1.54
N GLU A 108 -11.62 16.10 -2.02
CA GLU A 108 -12.53 16.17 -3.19
C GLU A 108 -13.76 15.24 -3.12
N GLY A 109 -14.33 15.05 -1.92
CA GLY A 109 -15.48 14.13 -1.77
C GLY A 109 -15.08 12.66 -1.86
N MET A 110 -13.81 12.34 -1.60
CA MET A 110 -13.32 11.00 -1.32
C MET A 110 -12.71 10.97 0.08
N VAL A 111 -13.20 10.07 0.92
CA VAL A 111 -12.65 9.82 2.24
C VAL A 111 -12.05 8.42 2.26
N THR A 112 -10.78 8.33 2.60
CA THR A 112 -10.07 7.07 2.80
C THR A 112 -9.71 6.94 4.26
N VAL A 113 -10.06 5.80 4.85
CA VAL A 113 -9.73 5.43 6.22
C VAL A 113 -8.75 4.26 6.20
N ILE A 114 -7.82 4.23 7.15
CA ILE A 114 -7.09 3.01 7.49
C ILE A 114 -7.86 2.30 8.57
N VAL A 115 -8.10 1.01 8.37
CA VAL A 115 -8.71 0.14 9.37
C VAL A 115 -7.68 -0.88 9.81
N ARG A 116 -7.52 -1.05 11.12
CA ARG A 116 -6.54 -1.95 11.73
C ARG A 116 -7.22 -2.84 12.76
N GLU A 117 -6.97 -4.14 12.66
CA GLU A 117 -7.34 -5.12 13.66
C GLU A 117 -6.53 -4.87 14.95
N VAL A 118 -7.23 -4.62 16.05
CA VAL A 118 -6.62 -4.42 17.39
C VAL A 118 -6.79 -5.64 18.28
N TYR A 119 -7.70 -6.54 17.92
CA TYR A 119 -7.93 -7.80 18.60
C TYR A 119 -8.46 -8.84 17.62
N GLN A 120 -7.85 -10.01 17.64
CA GLN A 120 -8.30 -11.19 16.91
C GLN A 120 -8.88 -12.18 17.91
N ASP A 121 -10.11 -12.61 17.68
CA ASP A 121 -10.70 -13.69 18.47
C ASP A 121 -10.02 -15.04 18.11
N PRO A 122 -9.76 -15.93 19.08
CA PRO A 122 -9.22 -17.26 18.82
C PRO A 122 -9.99 -18.06 17.74
N ALA A 123 -11.31 -17.84 17.60
CA ALA A 123 -12.13 -18.49 16.58
C ALA A 123 -11.86 -17.97 15.15
N GLN A 124 -11.21 -16.80 15.01
CA GLN A 124 -10.87 -16.18 13.73
C GLN A 124 -9.39 -16.31 13.37
N VAL A 125 -8.61 -17.11 14.10
CA VAL A 125 -7.18 -17.33 13.80
C VAL A 125 -6.99 -17.88 12.38
N GLY A 126 -5.98 -17.35 11.68
CA GLY A 126 -5.68 -17.72 10.30
C GLY A 126 -6.60 -17.07 9.26
N ARG A 127 -7.56 -16.24 9.65
CA ARG A 127 -8.42 -15.48 8.74
C ARG A 127 -7.98 -14.01 8.74
N PRO A 128 -7.19 -13.55 7.75
CA PRO A 128 -6.72 -12.17 7.72
C PRO A 128 -7.88 -11.21 7.49
N SER A 129 -7.87 -10.05 8.15
CA SER A 129 -8.93 -9.06 7.99
C SER A 129 -8.95 -8.41 6.61
N PHE A 130 -7.77 -8.20 6.03
CA PHE A 130 -7.62 -7.60 4.70
C PHE A 130 -6.98 -8.59 3.73
N PRO A 131 -7.47 -8.67 2.48
CA PRO A 131 -6.80 -9.46 1.46
C PRO A 131 -5.39 -8.93 1.24
N ALA A 132 -4.43 -9.84 0.99
CA ALA A 132 -3.09 -9.42 0.60
C ALA A 132 -3.21 -8.55 -0.65
N LYS A 133 -2.61 -7.35 -0.62
CA LYS A 133 -2.52 -6.52 -1.82
C LYS A 133 -1.83 -7.35 -2.90
N GLU A 134 -2.56 -7.71 -3.94
CA GLU A 134 -1.94 -8.17 -5.17
C GLU A 134 -0.99 -7.05 -5.59
N PHE A 135 0.31 -7.31 -5.56
CA PHE A 135 1.26 -6.49 -6.31
C PHE A 135 0.83 -6.61 -7.78
N LYS A 136 -0.02 -5.70 -8.24
CA LYS A 136 -0.15 -5.42 -9.65
C LYS A 136 1.17 -4.79 -10.04
N SER A 137 2.15 -5.62 -10.40
CA SER A 137 3.34 -5.15 -11.08
C SER A 137 2.86 -4.18 -12.16
N PRO A 138 3.37 -2.94 -12.21
CA PRO A 138 2.99 -2.03 -13.26
C PRO A 138 3.22 -2.78 -14.56
N ARG A 139 2.15 -3.04 -15.33
CA ARG A 139 2.32 -3.67 -16.63
C ARG A 139 3.22 -2.73 -17.40
N PRO A 140 4.46 -3.13 -17.76
CA PRO A 140 5.29 -2.26 -18.56
C PRO A 140 4.52 -2.07 -19.86
N TYR A 141 4.13 -0.83 -20.15
CA TYR A 141 3.71 -0.46 -21.49
C TYR A 141 4.99 -0.45 -22.32
N ILE A 142 5.43 -1.63 -22.74
CA ILE A 142 6.44 -1.76 -23.77
C ILE A 142 5.75 -1.24 -25.03
N THR A 143 6.14 -0.05 -25.49
CA THR A 143 5.67 0.46 -26.77
C THR A 143 6.21 -0.45 -27.88
N ASP A 144 5.49 -0.58 -29.00
CA ASP A 144 5.94 -1.43 -30.12
C ASP A 144 7.35 -1.06 -30.62
N LYS A 145 7.81 0.16 -30.34
CA LYS A 145 9.17 0.62 -30.65
C LYS A 145 10.23 -0.06 -29.76
N VAL A 146 9.99 -0.15 -28.45
CA VAL A 146 10.90 -0.83 -27.51
C VAL A 146 10.88 -2.34 -27.74
N ARG A 147 9.72 -2.89 -28.11
CA ARG A 147 9.59 -4.31 -28.47
C ARG A 147 10.44 -4.65 -29.71
N ARG A 148 10.40 -3.79 -30.74
CA ARG A 148 11.18 -4.00 -31.98
C ARG A 148 12.68 -3.83 -31.76
N GLU A 149 13.07 -2.91 -30.87
CA GLU A 149 14.45 -2.73 -30.46
C GLU A 149 14.98 -3.97 -29.72
N ILE A 150 14.18 -4.59 -28.84
CA ILE A 150 14.54 -5.87 -28.19
C ILE A 150 14.65 -7.02 -29.22
N GLU A 151 13.71 -7.12 -30.17
CA GLU A 151 13.75 -8.13 -31.25
C GLU A 151 14.99 -7.94 -32.15
N GLU A 152 15.44 -6.71 -32.39
CA GLU A 152 16.65 -6.39 -33.18
C GLU A 152 17.96 -6.73 -32.45
N TYR A 153 17.97 -6.68 -31.10
CA TYR A 153 19.10 -7.17 -30.30
C TYR A 153 19.10 -8.71 -30.15
N GLU A 154 17.94 -9.37 -30.14
CA GLU A 154 17.82 -10.84 -30.09
C GLU A 154 18.14 -11.52 -31.43
N GLU A 155 17.93 -10.86 -32.58
CA GLU A 155 18.38 -11.36 -33.90
C GLU A 155 19.91 -11.25 -34.10
N GLY A 156 20.63 -10.63 -33.16
CA GLY A 156 22.09 -10.46 -33.19
C GLY A 156 22.90 -11.52 -32.41
N GLU A 157 22.25 -12.39 -31.62
CA GLU A 157 22.93 -13.52 -30.98
C GLU A 157 22.67 -14.81 -31.76
N GLU A 158 23.58 -15.14 -32.67
CA GLU A 158 23.71 -16.51 -33.18
C GLU A 158 23.94 -17.46 -32.00
N GLU A 159 22.91 -18.26 -31.71
CA GLU A 159 22.87 -19.55 -31.02
C GLU A 159 24.23 -20.13 -30.56
N LEU A 160 24.75 -19.70 -29.42
CA LEU A 160 25.73 -20.49 -28.67
C LEU A 160 24.99 -21.43 -27.71
N GLY A 161 24.48 -22.51 -28.31
CA GLY A 161 23.91 -23.64 -27.59
C GLY A 161 24.97 -24.37 -26.75
N TYR A 162 25.22 -23.90 -25.53
CA TYR A 162 25.90 -24.71 -24.53
C TYR A 162 24.89 -25.65 -23.86
N THR A 163 24.86 -26.90 -24.32
CA THR A 163 24.15 -27.95 -23.60
C THR A 163 24.91 -28.22 -22.30
N ILE A 164 24.37 -27.76 -21.17
CA ILE A 164 24.85 -28.18 -19.84
C ILE A 164 24.39 -29.63 -19.63
N VAL A 165 25.21 -30.59 -20.06
CA VAL A 165 25.13 -31.98 -19.59
C VAL A 165 25.83 -32.03 -18.24
N GLY A 166 25.05 -31.86 -17.18
CA GLY A 166 25.51 -32.20 -15.84
C GLY A 166 25.76 -33.70 -15.73
N GLY A 167 27.03 -34.07 -15.54
CA GLY A 167 27.43 -35.34 -14.94
C GLY A 167 28.18 -36.30 -15.86
N GLY A 168 29.48 -36.05 -16.06
CA GLY A 168 30.40 -37.03 -16.67
C GLY A 168 31.78 -36.43 -16.91
N GLU A 169 32.72 -36.81 -16.05
CA GLU A 169 34.18 -36.60 -16.12
C GLU A 169 34.73 -36.68 -17.55
N LEU A 170 35.50 -35.67 -18.00
CA LEU A 170 36.33 -35.76 -19.21
C LEU A 170 37.52 -34.78 -19.14
N GLU A 171 38.71 -35.34 -19.40
CA GLU A 171 40.05 -34.80 -19.19
C GLU A 171 40.36 -33.54 -20.01
N LEU A 172 41.08 -32.59 -19.38
CA LEU A 172 41.71 -31.46 -20.04
C LEU A 172 42.96 -31.92 -20.82
N THR A 173 43.02 -31.65 -22.12
CA THR A 173 44.24 -31.81 -22.91
C THR A 173 45.08 -30.54 -22.90
N PRO A 174 46.42 -30.64 -23.09
CA PRO A 174 47.37 -29.59 -22.70
C PRO A 174 47.49 -28.37 -23.64
N GLU A 175 46.54 -28.14 -24.56
CA GLU A 175 46.72 -27.12 -25.61
C GLU A 175 46.20 -25.72 -25.24
N ASP A 176 45.53 -25.55 -24.10
CA ASP A 176 44.97 -24.24 -23.68
C ASP A 176 45.92 -23.37 -22.83
N THR A 177 47.18 -23.76 -22.62
CA THR A 177 48.11 -23.00 -21.75
C THR A 177 48.95 -21.94 -22.47
N ALA A 178 48.58 -21.49 -23.68
CA ALA A 178 49.40 -20.52 -24.40
C ALA A 178 48.57 -19.35 -24.97
N LYS A 179 48.22 -18.40 -24.09
CA LYS A 179 48.17 -16.94 -24.31
C LYS A 179 47.58 -16.22 -23.09
N LEU A 180 48.26 -16.36 -21.95
CA LEU A 180 48.18 -15.39 -20.85
C LEU A 180 49.60 -14.98 -20.52
N ASP A 181 50.00 -13.88 -21.12
CA ASP A 181 51.09 -12.96 -20.77
C ASP A 181 51.00 -11.90 -21.88
N ASP A 182 50.92 -10.60 -21.64
CA ASP A 182 51.57 -9.90 -20.55
C ASP A 182 51.19 -8.40 -20.59
N LYS A 183 51.31 -7.74 -19.43
CA LYS A 183 51.49 -6.29 -19.17
C LYS A 183 50.28 -5.37 -19.09
N ASP A 184 50.20 -4.45 -18.12
CA ASP A 184 50.78 -4.30 -16.78
C ASP A 184 50.13 -3.03 -16.23
N TYR A 185 49.90 -3.00 -14.92
CA TYR A 185 49.52 -1.78 -14.20
C TYR A 185 50.65 -0.76 -14.21
N ASN A 186 50.32 0.54 -14.23
CA ASN A 186 50.89 1.49 -13.27
C ASN A 186 50.04 2.76 -13.16
N GLU A 187 49.66 3.04 -11.92
CA GLU A 187 49.36 4.37 -11.39
C GLU A 187 50.54 5.32 -11.68
N ASP A 188 50.25 6.59 -11.98
CA ASP A 188 50.70 7.66 -11.09
C ASP A 188 50.07 9.03 -11.40
N ASN A 189 49.87 9.77 -10.32
CA ASN A 189 49.43 11.15 -10.22
C ASN A 189 50.29 12.12 -11.07
N ASN A 190 49.72 13.23 -11.56
CA ASN A 190 49.77 14.55 -10.89
C ASN A 190 49.42 15.71 -11.86
N GLU A 191 48.76 16.72 -11.29
CA GLU A 191 48.81 18.17 -11.60
C GLU A 191 48.91 18.67 -13.06
N GLU A 192 47.86 19.35 -13.55
CA GLU A 192 47.76 20.84 -13.61
C GLU A 192 46.35 21.29 -14.03
#